data_AF-A0A944C910-F1
#
_entry.id   AF-A0A944C910-F1
#
_cell.length_a   1.000
_cell.length_b   1.000
_cell.length_c   1.000
_cell.angle_alpha   90.00
_cell.angle_beta   90.00
_cell.angle_gamma   90.00
#
_symmetry.space_group_name_H-M   'P 1'
#
loop_
_entity.id
_entity.type
_entity.pdbx_description
1 polymer ?
#
loop_
_entity_poly.entity_id
_entity_poly.type
_entity_poly.pdbx_seq_one_letter_code
_entity_poly.pdbx_strand_id
1 'polypeptide(L)'
;MAGCSGSCGSCGDSSCGERKEPQALKQHEGTKIDKIIAIASGKGGVGKSLTTALLACELNRRGKKVGILDGDITGPSIPRSFGVHSAPQVDEDGMLLPAVTKTGIKIVSTNMLTADEATPFLWRGPVLNGVLTQFYSDINWGELD
;
A
#
# COMPACT_ATOMS: atom_id res chain seq x y z
N MET A 1 -3.95 35.12 20.01
CA MET A 1 -3.08 33.96 20.25
C MET A 1 -3.71 33.12 21.34
N ALA A 2 -4.23 31.94 21.01
CA ALA A 2 -4.64 30.94 21.98
C ALA A 2 -4.01 29.62 21.52
N GLY A 3 -3.09 29.10 22.34
CA GLY A 3 -2.30 27.93 22.03
C GLY A 3 -3.11 26.65 22.16
N CYS A 4 -3.10 25.83 21.12
CA CYS A 4 -3.49 24.43 21.22
C CYS A 4 -2.32 23.65 21.86
N SER A 5 -2.43 23.35 23.15
CA SER A 5 -1.66 22.27 23.77
C SER A 5 -2.21 20.96 23.19
N GLY A 6 -1.36 20.16 22.55
CA GLY A 6 -1.69 18.96 21.77
C GLY A 6 -2.30 17.78 22.54
N SER A 7 -3.33 18.03 23.35
CA SER A 7 -4.23 17.04 23.92
C SER A 7 -5.59 17.24 23.28
N CYS A 8 -5.94 16.37 22.34
CA CYS A 8 -7.20 16.40 21.59
C CYS A 8 -8.42 15.95 22.43
N GLY A 9 -8.30 15.93 23.76
CA GLY A 9 -9.32 15.42 24.67
C GLY A 9 -10.40 16.42 25.07
N SER A 10 -10.21 17.73 24.86
CA SER A 10 -11.16 18.75 25.38
C SER A 10 -11.74 19.70 24.34
N CYS A 11 -11.52 19.47 23.04
CA CYS A 11 -12.22 20.21 21.99
C CYS A 11 -13.53 19.50 21.68
N GLY A 12 -14.59 19.86 22.40
CA GLY A 12 -15.96 19.49 22.10
C GLY A 12 -16.50 20.22 20.87
N ASP A 13 -15.81 20.10 19.73
CA ASP A 13 -16.31 20.63 18.46
C ASP A 13 -17.35 19.66 17.90
N SER A 14 -18.59 20.14 17.84
CA SER A 14 -19.77 19.52 17.21
C SER A 14 -19.67 19.38 15.68
N SER A 15 -18.45 19.40 15.14
CA SER A 15 -18.11 19.24 13.72
C SER A 15 -17.50 17.86 13.40
N CYS A 16 -17.45 16.92 14.35
CA CYS A 16 -16.95 15.56 14.11
C CYS A 16 -18.03 14.58 13.61
N GLY A 17 -19.07 15.11 12.95
CA GLY A 17 -20.17 14.34 12.38
C GLY A 17 -19.78 13.71 11.05
N GLU A 18 -19.08 12.58 11.13
CA GLU A 18 -19.12 11.43 10.19
C GLU A 18 -17.87 10.55 10.42
N ARG A 19 -17.76 9.93 11.60
CA ARG A 19 -16.97 8.69 11.68
C ARG A 19 -17.87 7.57 11.15
N LYS A 20 -17.93 7.42 9.83
CA LYS A 20 -18.46 6.18 9.24
C LYS A 20 -17.59 5.03 9.74
N GLU A 21 -18.21 4.00 10.31
CA GLU A 21 -17.56 2.73 10.60
C GLU A 21 -16.70 2.35 9.38
N PRO A 22 -15.41 2.05 9.55
CA PRO A 22 -14.57 1.69 8.42
C PRO A 22 -15.19 0.49 7.72
N GLN A 23 -15.62 0.70 6.46
CA GLN A 23 -16.16 -0.39 5.66
C GLN A 23 -15.09 -1.47 5.57
N ALA A 24 -15.42 -2.67 6.05
CA ALA A 24 -14.54 -3.81 5.91
C ALA A 24 -14.31 -4.08 4.42
N LEU A 25 -13.10 -3.79 3.95
CA LEU A 25 -12.70 -4.09 2.59
C LEU A 25 -12.72 -5.60 2.40
N LYS A 26 -13.40 -6.07 1.34
CA LYS A 26 -13.40 -7.48 0.99
C LYS A 26 -12.08 -7.85 0.35
N GLN A 27 -11.56 -9.02 0.70
CA GLN A 27 -10.40 -9.63 0.06
C GLN A 27 -10.85 -10.49 -1.12
N HIS A 28 -9.95 -10.70 -2.06
CA HIS A 28 -10.14 -11.62 -3.18
C HIS A 28 -10.44 -13.05 -2.71
N GLU A 29 -11.31 -13.79 -3.42
CA GLU A 29 -11.58 -15.21 -3.16
C GLU A 29 -10.32 -16.04 -3.43
N GLY A 30 -9.61 -16.43 -2.36
CA GLY A 30 -8.30 -17.10 -2.45
C GLY A 30 -7.15 -16.31 -1.79
N THR A 31 -7.41 -15.08 -1.37
CA THR A 31 -6.52 -14.32 -0.50
C THR A 31 -6.85 -14.57 0.96
N LYS A 32 -5.81 -14.81 1.77
CA LYS A 32 -5.89 -14.83 3.23
C LYS A 32 -4.69 -14.08 3.79
N ILE A 33 -4.96 -13.04 4.58
CA ILE A 33 -3.93 -12.20 5.18
C ILE A 33 -4.06 -12.27 6.69
N ASP A 34 -3.05 -12.77 7.37
CA ASP A 34 -3.06 -12.93 8.83
C ASP A 34 -2.73 -11.60 9.55
N LYS A 35 -1.80 -10.79 9.01
CA LYS A 35 -1.40 -9.49 9.55
C LYS A 35 -1.30 -8.42 8.48
N ILE A 36 -1.74 -7.20 8.84
CA ILE A 36 -1.56 -5.99 8.03
C ILE A 36 -0.75 -4.99 8.86
N ILE A 37 0.37 -4.53 8.30
CA ILE A 37 1.24 -3.52 8.92
C ILE A 37 1.20 -2.26 8.05
N ALA A 38 0.61 -1.18 8.58
CA ALA A 38 0.58 0.11 7.91
C ALA A 38 1.83 0.92 8.23
N ILE A 39 2.55 1.38 7.19
CA ILE A 39 3.74 2.22 7.32
C ILE A 39 3.44 3.57 6.65
N ALA A 40 3.40 4.63 7.44
CA ALA A 40 3.06 5.99 6.98
C ALA A 40 4.06 7.03 7.50
N SER A 41 4.17 8.16 6.80
CA SER A 41 5.01 9.30 7.22
C SER A 41 4.35 10.63 6.89
N GLY A 42 4.47 11.61 7.79
CA GLY A 42 3.94 12.96 7.56
C GLY A 42 4.78 13.85 6.63
N LYS A 43 5.96 13.37 6.20
CA LYS A 43 6.88 14.10 5.32
C LYS A 43 7.53 13.14 4.32
N GLY A 44 7.81 13.61 3.11
CA GLY A 44 8.60 12.87 2.12
C GLY A 44 10.06 12.75 2.54
N GLY A 45 10.75 11.71 2.05
CA GLY A 45 12.19 11.54 2.24
C GLY A 45 12.65 10.98 3.60
N VAL A 46 11.73 10.64 4.52
CA VAL A 46 12.10 10.09 5.84
C VAL A 46 12.52 8.61 5.81
N GLY A 47 12.54 7.99 4.64
CA GLY A 47 12.92 6.58 4.49
C GLY A 47 11.77 5.58 4.64
N LYS A 48 10.50 6.00 4.54
CA LYS A 48 9.33 5.09 4.60
C LYS A 48 9.50 3.86 3.72
N SER A 49 9.79 4.05 2.43
CA SER A 49 9.89 2.94 1.46
C SER A 49 11.11 2.04 1.74
N LEU A 50 12.22 2.63 2.22
CA LEU A 50 13.38 1.86 2.66
C LEU A 50 13.03 0.98 3.87
N THR A 51 12.35 1.54 4.87
CA THR A 51 11.89 0.79 6.05
C THR A 51 10.94 -0.34 5.66
N THR A 52 9.99 -0.08 4.75
CA THR A 52 9.08 -1.11 4.22
C THR A 52 9.83 -2.24 3.54
N ALA A 53 10.79 -1.91 2.66
CA ALA A 53 11.57 -2.92 1.94
C ALA A 53 12.43 -3.77 2.89
N LEU A 54 13.13 -3.14 3.84
CA LEU A 54 13.96 -3.85 4.82
C LEU A 54 13.12 -4.76 5.73
N LEU A 55 11.96 -4.29 6.18
CA LEU A 55 11.05 -5.08 6.98
C LEU A 55 10.55 -6.31 6.19
N ALA A 56 10.13 -6.11 4.94
CA ALA A 56 9.68 -7.21 4.09
C ALA A 56 10.79 -8.23 3.83
N CYS A 57 12.02 -7.78 3.55
CA CYS A 57 13.18 -8.65 3.40
C CYS A 57 13.45 -9.48 4.65
N GLU A 58 13.40 -8.86 5.83
CA GLU A 58 13.67 -9.56 7.10
C GLU A 58 12.57 -10.57 7.44
N LEU A 59 11.30 -10.23 7.24
CA LEU A 59 10.19 -11.16 7.44
C LEU A 59 10.27 -12.34 6.47
N ASN A 60 10.54 -12.07 5.19
CA ASN A 60 10.73 -13.13 4.19
C ASN A 60 11.93 -14.03 4.54
N ARG A 61 13.04 -13.45 5.02
CA ARG A 61 14.22 -14.20 5.49
C ARG A 61 13.91 -15.10 6.69
N ARG A 62 12.92 -14.72 7.51
CA ARG A 62 12.39 -15.54 8.62
C ARG A 62 11.36 -16.59 8.17
N GLY A 63 11.16 -16.76 6.86
CA GLY A 63 10.25 -17.76 6.28
C GLY A 63 8.79 -17.33 6.24
N LYS A 64 8.50 -16.02 6.36
CA LYS A 64 7.14 -15.48 6.27
C LYS A 64 6.75 -15.18 4.84
N LYS A 65 5.48 -15.42 4.48
CA LYS A 65 4.89 -15.06 3.19
C LYS A 65 4.52 -13.57 3.23
N VAL A 66 5.23 -12.74 2.47
CA VAL A 66 5.10 -11.27 2.54
C VAL A 66 4.57 -10.67 1.25
N GLY A 67 3.60 -9.76 1.39
CA GLY A 67 3.12 -8.88 0.33
C GLY A 67 3.39 -7.41 0.67
N ILE A 68 3.64 -6.58 -0.34
CA ILE A 68 3.76 -5.13 -0.22
C ILE A 68 2.75 -4.47 -1.15
N LEU A 69 1.83 -3.70 -0.57
CA LEU A 69 0.95 -2.78 -1.27
C LEU A 69 1.49 -1.35 -1.12
N ASP A 70 1.97 -0.78 -2.21
CA ASP A 70 2.62 0.53 -2.24
C ASP A 70 1.75 1.60 -2.92
N GLY A 71 1.41 2.64 -2.16
CA GLY A 71 0.63 3.79 -2.64
C GLY A 71 1.45 5.06 -2.83
N ASP A 72 2.78 5.02 -2.72
CA ASP A 72 3.61 6.21 -2.81
C ASP A 72 3.96 6.57 -4.26
N ILE A 73 3.35 7.63 -4.78
CA ILE A 73 3.57 8.12 -6.14
C ILE A 73 4.85 8.97 -6.27
N THR A 74 5.39 9.47 -5.15
CA THR A 74 6.31 10.63 -5.15
C THR A 74 7.77 10.29 -4.89
N GLY A 75 8.14 9.00 -4.78
CA GLY A 75 9.49 8.59 -4.39
C GLY A 75 10.06 7.42 -5.21
N PRO A 76 11.36 7.11 -5.03
CA PRO A 76 11.94 5.88 -5.58
C PRO A 76 11.12 4.69 -5.06
N SER A 77 10.47 4.03 -6.01
CA SER A 77 9.35 3.14 -5.72
C SER A 77 9.82 1.83 -5.09
N ILE A 78 8.94 1.18 -4.31
CA ILE A 78 9.19 -0.18 -3.80
C ILE A 78 9.60 -1.14 -4.93
N PRO A 79 8.90 -1.21 -6.08
CA PRO A 79 9.29 -2.07 -7.19
C PRO A 79 10.75 -1.87 -7.63
N ARG A 80 11.19 -0.61 -7.75
CA ARG A 80 12.57 -0.27 -8.13
C ARG A 80 13.59 -0.78 -7.12
N SER A 81 13.27 -0.70 -5.83
CA SER A 81 14.15 -1.19 -4.75
C SER A 81 14.36 -2.71 -4.81
N PHE A 82 13.38 -3.45 -5.35
CA PHE A 82 13.45 -4.89 -5.54
C PHE A 82 13.88 -5.32 -6.95
N GLY A 83 14.21 -4.37 -7.84
CA GLY A 83 14.55 -4.66 -9.24
C GLY A 83 13.38 -5.24 -10.04
N VAL A 84 12.15 -4.92 -9.64
CA VAL A 84 10.92 -5.34 -10.32
C VAL A 84 10.51 -4.22 -11.29
N HIS A 85 10.48 -4.55 -12.57
CA HIS A 85 10.15 -3.60 -13.66
C HIS A 85 8.86 -3.95 -14.41
N SER A 86 8.21 -5.06 -14.05
CA SER A 86 6.98 -5.52 -14.69
C SER A 86 5.74 -5.02 -13.94
N ALA A 87 4.71 -4.61 -14.70
CA ALA A 87 3.38 -4.35 -14.16
C ALA A 87 2.75 -5.65 -13.59
N PRO A 88 1.71 -5.54 -12.75
CA PRO A 88 0.87 -6.69 -12.37
C PRO A 88 0.44 -7.46 -13.61
N GLN A 89 0.56 -8.79 -13.57
CA GLN A 89 0.17 -9.66 -14.67
C GLN A 89 -1.30 -10.05 -14.55
N VAL A 90 -1.89 -10.49 -15.65
CA VAL A 90 -3.21 -11.11 -15.67
C VAL A 90 -2.99 -12.60 -15.93
N ASP A 91 -3.56 -13.47 -15.11
CA ASP A 91 -3.50 -14.91 -15.35
C ASP A 91 -4.49 -15.38 -16.44
N GLU A 92 -4.48 -16.69 -16.73
CA GLU A 92 -5.32 -17.30 -17.76
C GLU A 92 -6.83 -17.17 -17.47
N ASP A 93 -7.19 -17.00 -16.20
CA ASP A 93 -8.56 -16.81 -15.73
C ASP A 93 -8.98 -15.32 -15.71
N GLY A 94 -8.09 -14.41 -16.13
CA GLY A 94 -8.36 -12.97 -16.17
C GLY A 94 -8.08 -12.24 -14.86
N MET A 95 -7.35 -12.87 -13.92
CA MET A 95 -7.16 -12.36 -12.56
C MET A 95 -5.86 -11.58 -12.43
N LEU A 96 -5.90 -10.46 -11.70
CA LEU A 96 -4.71 -9.65 -11.45
C LEU A 96 -3.79 -10.35 -10.44
N LEU A 97 -2.54 -10.57 -10.85
CA LEU A 97 -1.49 -11.14 -10.04
C LEU A 97 -0.47 -10.08 -9.63
N PRO A 98 0.03 -10.14 -8.37
CA PRO A 98 1.10 -9.26 -7.93
C PRO A 98 2.41 -9.63 -8.64
N ALA A 99 3.28 -8.64 -8.81
CA ALA A 99 4.64 -8.95 -9.24
C ALA A 99 5.38 -9.70 -8.11
N VAL A 100 6.26 -10.63 -8.48
CA VAL A 100 6.99 -11.44 -7.50
C VAL A 100 8.48 -11.17 -7.62
N THR A 101 9.13 -10.84 -6.51
CA THR A 101 10.58 -10.65 -6.48
C THR A 101 11.32 -11.98 -6.64
N LYS A 102 12.63 -11.93 -6.92
CA LYS A 102 13.50 -13.13 -6.94
C LYS A 102 13.45 -13.96 -5.65
N THR A 103 13.08 -13.34 -4.53
CA THR A 103 13.01 -14.00 -3.22
C THR A 103 11.58 -14.39 -2.83
N GLY A 104 10.59 -14.22 -3.70
CA GLY A 104 9.20 -14.62 -3.45
C GLY A 104 8.31 -13.57 -2.79
N ILE A 105 8.78 -12.33 -2.60
CA ILE A 105 7.96 -11.24 -2.03
C ILE A 105 6.98 -10.76 -3.10
N LYS A 106 5.69 -10.65 -2.76
CA LYS A 106 4.65 -10.15 -3.66
C LYS A 106 4.57 -8.63 -3.58
N ILE A 107 4.52 -7.93 -4.72
CA ILE A 107 4.55 -6.46 -4.77
C ILE A 107 3.50 -5.96 -5.75
N VAL A 108 2.74 -4.96 -5.30
CA VAL A 108 1.89 -4.13 -6.16
C VAL A 108 2.15 -2.68 -5.76
N SER A 109 2.34 -1.81 -6.75
CA SER A 109 2.56 -0.39 -6.53
C SER A 109 1.76 0.44 -7.51
N THR A 110 1.28 1.60 -7.10
CA THR A 110 0.66 2.58 -8.00
C THR A 110 1.64 3.07 -9.08
N ASN A 111 2.95 3.08 -8.80
CA ASN A 111 3.98 3.39 -9.81
C ASN A 111 4.03 2.40 -10.97
N MET A 112 3.46 1.20 -10.80
CA MET A 112 3.38 0.21 -11.89
C MET A 112 2.30 0.54 -12.92
N LEU A 113 1.35 1.44 -12.59
CA LEU A 113 0.28 1.86 -13.50
C LEU A 113 0.69 3.02 -14.41
N THR A 114 1.75 3.74 -14.05
CA THR A 114 2.26 4.86 -14.83
C THR A 114 3.34 4.38 -15.79
N ALA A 115 3.03 4.34 -17.08
CA ALA A 115 3.97 3.97 -18.14
C ALA A 115 5.16 4.94 -18.28
N ASP A 116 5.03 6.15 -17.74
CA ASP A 116 6.03 7.20 -17.79
C ASP A 116 6.15 7.87 -16.42
N GLU A 117 7.30 7.67 -15.75
CA GLU A 117 7.64 8.33 -14.48
C GLU A 117 7.68 9.87 -14.62
N ALA A 118 7.83 10.39 -15.85
CA ALA A 118 7.96 11.82 -16.12
C ALA A 118 6.64 12.57 -16.28
N THR A 119 5.49 11.87 -16.37
CA THR A 119 4.18 12.52 -16.51
C THR A 119 3.50 12.61 -15.14
N PRO A 120 3.52 13.77 -14.46
CA PRO A 120 2.92 13.90 -13.14
C PRO A 120 1.39 13.84 -13.26
N PHE A 121 0.83 12.66 -12.97
CA PHE A 121 -0.61 12.52 -12.80
C PHE A 121 -1.02 13.15 -11.46
N LEU A 122 -1.96 14.10 -11.50
CA LEU A 122 -2.55 14.64 -10.28
C LEU A 122 -3.54 13.61 -9.70
N TRP A 123 -3.02 12.64 -8.95
CA TRP A 123 -3.82 11.70 -8.19
C TRP A 123 -4.57 12.44 -7.09
N ARG A 124 -5.86 12.70 -7.28
CA ARG A 124 -6.71 13.19 -6.19
C ARG A 124 -6.87 12.07 -5.16
N GLY A 125 -6.95 12.42 -3.87
CA GLY A 125 -7.08 11.46 -2.76
C GLY A 125 -8.13 10.35 -2.98
N PRO A 126 -9.34 10.66 -3.49
CA PRO A 126 -10.34 9.64 -3.79
C PRO A 126 -9.92 8.63 -4.87
N VAL A 127 -9.17 9.07 -5.88
CA VAL A 127 -8.69 8.20 -6.97
C VAL A 127 -7.62 7.24 -6.45
N LEU A 128 -6.66 7.75 -5.66
CA LEU A 128 -5.63 6.93 -5.04
C LEU A 128 -6.25 5.89 -4.09
N ASN A 129 -7.21 6.31 -3.26
CA ASN A 129 -7.93 5.38 -2.38
C ASN A 129 -8.70 4.32 -3.16
N GLY A 130 -9.31 4.68 -4.29
CA GLY A 130 -9.97 3.73 -5.19
C GLY A 130 -9.01 2.68 -5.71
N VAL A 131 -7.85 3.09 -6.22
CA VAL A 131 -6.82 2.15 -6.72
C VAL A 131 -6.26 1.25 -5.62
N LEU A 132 -5.96 1.80 -4.43
CA LEU A 132 -5.46 0.99 -3.32
C LEU A 132 -6.51 -0.02 -2.82
N THR A 133 -7.78 0.40 -2.80
CA THR A 133 -8.90 -0.49 -2.48
C THR A 133 -8.99 -1.61 -3.52
N GLN A 134 -8.87 -1.26 -4.80
CA GLN A 134 -8.90 -2.24 -5.88
C GLN A 134 -7.73 -3.23 -5.79
N PHE A 135 -6.51 -2.76 -5.55
CA PHE A 135 -5.36 -3.64 -5.35
C PHE A 135 -5.49 -4.55 -4.13
N TYR A 136 -6.19 -4.10 -3.09
CA TYR A 136 -6.46 -4.94 -1.93
C TYR A 136 -7.54 -6.00 -2.23
N SER A 137 -8.60 -5.62 -2.95
CA SER A 137 -9.78 -6.47 -3.15
C SER A 137 -9.70 -7.40 -4.35
N ASP A 138 -9.07 -6.97 -5.44
CA ASP A 138 -9.16 -7.68 -6.74
C ASP A 138 -7.91 -8.51 -7.04
N ILE A 139 -6.81 -8.29 -6.32
CA ILE A 139 -5.56 -9.02 -6.54
C ILE A 139 -5.56 -10.29 -5.70
N ASN A 140 -5.19 -11.39 -6.34
CA ASN A 140 -4.95 -12.64 -5.62
C ASN A 140 -3.58 -12.62 -4.93
N TRP A 141 -3.56 -12.18 -3.68
CA TRP A 141 -2.38 -12.20 -2.82
C TRP A 141 -2.06 -13.60 -2.30
N GLY A 142 -2.95 -14.57 -2.45
CA GLY A 142 -2.82 -15.89 -1.85
C GLY A 142 -2.74 -15.82 -0.31
N GLU A 143 -2.01 -16.73 0.29
CA GLU A 143 -1.76 -16.71 1.73
C GLU A 143 -0.58 -15.81 2.09
N LEU A 144 -0.80 -14.87 3.01
CA LEU A 144 0.21 -13.98 3.60
C LEU A 144 0.17 -14.05 5.13
N ASP A 145 1.36 -14.01 5.75
CA ASP A 145 1.56 -13.98 7.20
C ASP A 145 1.40 -12.57 7.79
#